data_AF-A0A835SX20-F1
#
_entry.id   AF-A0A835SX20-F1
#
_cell.length_a   1.000
_cell.length_b   1.000
_cell.length_c   1.000
_cell.angle_alpha   90.00
_cell.angle_beta   90.00
_cell.angle_gamma   90.00
#
_symmetry.space_group_name_H-M   'P 1'
#
loop_
_entity.id
_entity.type
_entity.pdbx_description
1 polymer ?
#
loop_
_entity_poly.entity_id
_entity_poly.type
_entity_poly.pdbx_seq_one_letter_code
_entity_poly.pdbx_strand_id
1 'polypeptide(L)'
;MSKRRREASFLLADVEPDIHIRVSGSEQLLRAHYDVLKLFSIVARDLPRDGSQPIAVWDLSRMVLEDESQPVSAELVQLWLDLLYARVDTARRVAVPTALEPVRSLLLFADAVGTGDALLQELGNALASNPGLTLKVVVGTGGGRKELQLRLQDTMYSFDDDNDTLIMDDTAGDSRNVCEGMGRAAVQSAVAAALEEWLALSGRLQLVPLVRKLMSFAKTQMTYWADVSILGPAAAQVLSPRVLKLLPPEILYEAVAWRFLQPEISDMVLDPEHLPALIAEETSDVSLVRSSDKTRNIAQLSAGGNLYLNFSFGGPGRKELQELVEGVVQRAREDDEAGPAQRQG
;
A
#
# COMPACT_ATOMS: atom_id res chain seq x y z
N MET A 1 51.82 -16.17 19.97
CA MET A 1 51.13 -14.88 19.82
C MET A 1 49.81 -15.10 19.09
N SER A 2 48.71 -15.24 19.84
CA SER A 2 47.37 -15.38 19.26
C SER A 2 46.85 -13.99 18.91
N LYS A 3 46.70 -13.71 17.61
CA LYS A 3 46.00 -12.50 17.13
C LYS A 3 44.53 -12.65 17.54
N ARG A 4 44.16 -11.98 18.64
CA ARG A 4 42.78 -11.82 19.08
C ARG A 4 41.98 -11.24 17.92
N ARG A 5 41.06 -12.04 17.37
CA ARG A 5 40.08 -11.63 16.38
C ARG A 5 39.24 -10.54 17.05
N ARG A 6 39.37 -9.28 16.63
CA ARG A 6 38.42 -8.22 17.00
C ARG A 6 37.10 -8.60 16.35
N GLU A 7 36.27 -9.32 17.09
CA GLU A 7 34.83 -9.33 16.84
C GLU A 7 34.37 -7.87 16.86
N ALA A 8 33.62 -7.48 15.85
CA ALA A 8 33.24 -6.09 15.58
C ALA A 8 32.60 -5.47 16.83
N SER A 9 33.38 -4.69 17.58
CA SER A 9 32.86 -3.89 18.68
C SER A 9 31.93 -2.85 18.07
N PHE A 10 30.64 -2.94 18.41
CA PHE A 10 29.64 -1.95 18.03
C PHE A 10 30.17 -0.53 18.30
N LEU A 11 30.02 0.36 17.31
CA LEU A 11 30.59 1.71 17.33
C LEU A 11 30.19 2.56 18.54
N LEU A 12 29.09 2.20 19.22
CA LEU A 12 28.58 2.90 20.40
C LEU A 12 28.60 2.03 21.66
N ALA A 13 29.35 0.92 21.69
CA ALA A 13 29.41 0.04 22.86
C ALA A 13 29.96 0.74 24.12
N ASP A 14 30.80 1.75 23.94
CA ASP A 14 31.46 2.50 25.01
C ASP A 14 30.86 3.93 25.19
N VAL A 15 29.77 4.26 24.49
CA VAL A 15 29.11 5.57 24.55
C VAL A 15 27.82 5.45 25.36
N GLU A 16 27.63 6.32 26.35
CA GLU A 16 26.37 6.37 27.08
C GLU A 16 25.27 7.06 26.25
N PRO A 17 24.01 6.56 26.30
CA PRO A 17 22.89 7.24 25.66
C PRO A 17 22.67 8.66 26.21
N ASP A 18 22.63 9.66 25.31
CA ASP A 18 22.49 11.08 25.63
C ASP A 18 21.05 11.63 25.43
N ILE A 19 20.13 10.79 24.95
CA ILE A 19 18.71 11.09 24.79
C ILE A 19 17.87 10.17 25.67
N HIS A 20 16.99 10.76 26.48
CA HIS A 20 15.94 10.07 27.21
C HIS A 20 14.58 10.37 26.58
N ILE A 21 13.89 9.34 26.13
CA ILE A 21 12.58 9.45 25.49
C ILE A 21 11.51 9.10 26.52
N ARG A 22 10.62 10.06 26.80
CA ARG A 22 9.46 9.86 27.67
C ARG A 22 8.26 9.44 26.82
N VAL A 23 7.62 8.35 27.21
CA VAL A 23 6.43 7.81 26.53
C VAL A 23 5.29 7.67 27.54
N SER A 24 4.04 7.74 27.07
CA SER A 24 2.88 7.65 27.96
C SER A 24 2.80 6.27 28.61
N GLY A 25 2.40 6.23 29.89
CA GLY A 25 2.20 4.97 30.62
C GLY A 25 3.48 4.20 30.99
N SER A 26 4.66 4.66 30.58
CA SER A 26 5.94 4.05 30.98
C SER A 26 6.61 4.85 32.09
N GLU A 27 6.92 4.18 33.22
CA GLU A 27 7.75 4.76 34.28
C GLU A 27 9.23 4.83 33.87
N GLN A 28 9.65 3.98 32.93
CA GLN A 28 11.03 3.92 32.45
C GLN A 28 11.18 4.76 31.19
N LEU A 29 12.20 5.62 31.18
CA LEU A 29 12.60 6.38 30.00
C LEU A 29 13.35 5.47 29.04
N LEU A 30 12.94 5.47 27.77
CA LEU A 30 13.71 4.80 26.73
C LEU A 30 14.99 5.60 26.47
N ARG A 31 16.08 4.91 26.17
CA ARG A 31 17.40 5.54 26.03
C ARG A 31 17.88 5.42 24.60
N ALA A 32 18.37 6.51 24.03
CA ALA A 32 18.90 6.54 22.68
C ALA A 32 20.12 7.45 22.56
N HIS A 33 20.87 7.27 21.48
CA HIS A 33 21.98 8.12 21.09
C HIS A 33 21.47 9.12 20.06
N TYR A 34 21.61 10.40 20.34
CA TYR A 34 21.26 11.47 19.41
C TYR A 34 21.95 11.26 18.05
N ASP A 35 23.21 10.82 18.07
CA ASP A 35 23.99 10.58 16.86
C ASP A 35 23.40 9.51 15.95
N VAL A 36 22.62 8.57 16.49
CA VAL A 36 21.83 7.62 15.69
C VAL A 36 20.52 8.28 15.24
N LEU A 37 19.78 8.91 16.16
CA LEU A 37 18.48 9.49 15.85
C LEU A 37 18.54 10.57 14.77
N LYS A 38 19.53 11.46 14.81
CA LYS A 38 19.69 12.56 13.84
C LYS A 38 19.92 12.09 12.40
N LEU A 39 20.40 10.85 12.21
CA LEU A 39 20.63 10.27 10.89
C LEU A 39 19.32 9.80 10.25
N PHE A 40 18.32 9.46 11.07
CA PHE A 40 17.11 8.79 10.62
C PHE A 40 15.82 9.50 11.00
N SER A 41 15.85 10.59 11.75
CA SER A 41 14.67 11.37 12.13
C SER A 41 14.94 12.86 11.98
N ILE A 42 14.13 13.53 11.16
CA ILE A 42 14.17 14.98 10.97
C ILE A 42 13.82 15.68 12.28
N VAL A 43 12.77 15.21 12.97
CA VAL A 43 12.34 15.79 14.24
C VAL A 43 13.41 15.65 15.31
N ALA A 44 14.04 14.47 15.40
CA ALA A 44 15.08 14.24 16.39
C ALA A 44 16.34 15.09 16.13
N ARG A 45 16.67 15.35 14.86
CA ARG A 45 17.79 16.23 14.49
C ARG A 45 17.62 17.64 15.05
N ASP A 46 16.38 18.13 15.09
CA ASP A 46 16.07 19.50 15.49
C ASP A 46 15.79 19.64 17.00
N LEU A 47 16.04 18.59 17.79
CA LEU A 47 15.87 18.64 19.25
C LEU A 47 16.81 19.67 19.89
N PRO A 48 16.31 20.50 20.83
CA PRO A 48 17.11 21.49 21.51
C PRO A 48 18.21 20.82 22.34
N ARG A 49 19.44 21.24 22.11
CA ARG A 49 20.62 20.81 22.87
C ARG A 49 21.08 21.94 23.76
N ASP A 50 20.57 21.97 24.98
CA ASP A 50 21.12 22.86 26.00
C ASP A 50 22.51 22.35 26.36
N GLY A 51 23.56 23.09 26.00
CA GLY A 51 24.96 22.72 26.31
C GLY A 51 25.26 22.64 27.81
N SER A 52 24.30 23.01 28.67
CA SER A 52 24.34 22.92 30.12
C SER A 52 23.76 21.60 30.67
N GLN A 53 22.93 20.89 29.91
CA GLN A 53 22.35 19.61 30.33
C GLN A 53 22.99 18.46 29.55
N PRO A 54 23.59 17.47 30.23
CA PRO A 54 24.26 16.35 29.57
C PRO A 54 23.31 15.38 28.87
N ILE A 55 22.01 15.42 29.19
CA ILE A 55 20.99 14.51 28.66
C ILE A 55 19.80 15.32 28.19
N ALA A 56 19.43 15.19 26.91
CA ALA A 56 18.22 15.81 26.40
C ALA A 56 17.01 14.88 26.56
N VAL A 57 15.85 15.46 26.89
CA VAL A 57 14.60 14.71 27.04
C VAL A 57 13.70 14.95 25.85
N TRP A 58 13.34 13.89 25.13
CA TRP A 58 12.34 13.94 24.07
C TRP A 58 11.01 13.41 24.60
N ASP A 59 10.02 14.30 24.76
CA ASP A 59 8.73 13.93 25.34
C ASP A 59 7.69 13.58 24.27
N LEU A 60 7.36 12.29 24.18
CA LEU A 60 6.34 11.72 23.28
C LEU A 60 5.05 11.34 24.04
N SER A 61 4.94 11.64 25.34
CA SER A 61 3.82 11.17 26.18
C SER A 61 2.44 11.67 25.77
N ARG A 62 2.38 12.73 24.95
CA ARG A 62 1.14 13.31 24.42
C ARG A 62 0.96 13.10 22.92
N MET A 63 1.88 12.37 22.27
CA MET A 63 1.82 12.11 20.85
C MET A 63 0.74 11.06 20.57
N VAL A 64 -0.30 11.46 19.85
CA VAL A 64 -1.39 10.59 19.39
C VAL A 64 -1.30 10.49 17.88
N LEU A 65 -1.36 9.28 17.34
CA LEU A 65 -1.29 9.04 15.90
C LEU A 65 -2.65 9.30 15.23
N GLU A 66 -2.65 9.46 13.91
CA GLU A 66 -3.87 9.57 13.10
C GLU A 66 -4.78 8.35 13.36
N ASP A 67 -6.08 8.61 13.58
CA ASP A 67 -7.12 7.62 13.87
C ASP A 67 -6.95 6.82 15.17
N GLU A 68 -5.98 7.16 16.01
CA GLU A 68 -5.78 6.55 17.33
C GLU A 68 -6.39 7.40 18.45
N SER A 69 -6.85 6.72 19.52
CA SER A 69 -7.38 7.38 20.72
C SER A 69 -6.40 7.41 21.88
N GLN A 70 -5.34 6.62 21.81
CA GLN A 70 -4.32 6.49 22.85
C GLN A 70 -2.99 7.08 22.38
N PRO A 71 -2.18 7.64 23.29
CA PRO A 71 -0.83 8.03 22.95
C PRO A 71 0.03 6.85 22.49
N VAL A 72 1.11 7.15 21.78
CA VAL A 72 2.08 6.14 21.34
C VAL A 72 2.60 5.32 22.52
N SER A 73 2.72 4.01 22.32
CA SER A 73 3.17 3.07 23.35
C SER A 73 4.70 2.95 23.37
N ALA A 74 5.26 2.53 24.51
CA ALA A 74 6.72 2.34 24.64
C ALA A 74 7.23 1.24 23.71
N GLU A 75 6.44 0.19 23.48
CA GLU A 75 6.77 -0.92 22.57
C GLU A 75 6.89 -0.46 21.13
N LEU A 76 6.01 0.44 20.69
CA LEU A 76 6.06 1.00 19.34
C LEU A 76 7.33 1.83 19.13
N VAL A 77 7.64 2.71 20.08
CA VAL A 77 8.84 3.54 20.03
C VAL A 77 10.10 2.66 20.11
N GLN A 78 10.10 1.63 20.95
CA GLN A 78 11.21 0.69 21.06
C GLN A 78 11.42 -0.10 19.76
N LEU A 79 10.35 -0.59 19.12
CA LEU A 79 10.45 -1.26 17.82
C LEU A 79 11.06 -0.35 16.75
N TRP A 80 10.63 0.91 16.70
CA TRP A 80 11.21 1.89 15.80
C TRP A 80 12.71 2.13 16.09
N LEU A 81 13.08 2.31 17.36
CA LEU A 81 14.49 2.44 17.75
C LEU A 81 15.30 1.20 17.35
N ASP A 82 14.80 0.01 17.63
CA ASP A 82 15.49 -1.25 17.31
C ASP A 82 15.78 -1.35 15.82
N LEU A 83 14.82 -0.97 14.96
CA LEU A 83 15.02 -0.89 13.52
C LEU A 83 16.10 0.13 13.14
N LEU A 84 16.13 1.31 13.77
CA LEU A 84 17.21 2.29 13.54
C LEU A 84 18.57 1.76 13.95
N TYR A 85 18.67 1.14 15.12
CA TYR A 85 19.93 0.61 15.62
C TYR A 85 20.42 -0.58 14.79
N ALA A 86 19.54 -1.42 14.25
CA ALA A 86 19.92 -2.49 13.32
C ALA A 86 20.64 -1.96 12.06
N ARG A 87 20.39 -0.71 11.67
CA ARG A 87 21.06 -0.05 10.53
C ARG A 87 22.49 0.39 10.85
N VAL A 88 22.77 0.69 12.12
CA VAL A 88 24.10 1.13 12.60
C VAL A 88 24.91 -0.05 13.14
N ASP A 89 24.21 -1.07 13.65
CA ASP A 89 24.77 -2.28 14.24
C ASP A 89 24.23 -3.52 13.57
N THR A 90 24.99 -4.05 12.61
CA THR A 90 24.62 -5.29 11.91
C THR A 90 24.53 -6.52 12.82
N ALA A 91 25.07 -6.46 14.05
CA ALA A 91 24.90 -7.53 15.04
C ALA A 91 23.49 -7.53 15.64
N ARG A 92 22.79 -6.39 15.66
CA ARG A 92 21.39 -6.29 16.06
C ARG A 92 20.50 -6.75 14.91
N ARG A 93 19.97 -7.96 15.04
CA ARG A 93 18.95 -8.48 14.13
C ARG A 93 17.58 -8.16 14.69
N VAL A 94 16.82 -7.36 13.97
CA VAL A 94 15.44 -7.02 14.30
C VAL A 94 14.56 -7.55 13.19
N ALA A 95 13.50 -8.25 13.57
CA ALA A 95 12.54 -8.76 12.60
C ALA A 95 11.70 -7.59 12.08
N VAL A 96 11.80 -7.33 10.77
CA VAL A 96 10.98 -6.32 10.11
C VAL A 96 9.53 -6.82 10.05
N PRO A 97 8.54 -6.03 10.50
CA PRO A 97 7.14 -6.43 10.39
C PRO A 97 6.73 -6.67 8.93
N THR A 98 5.99 -7.75 8.68
CA THR A 98 5.58 -8.19 7.33
C THR A 98 4.07 -8.22 7.13
N ALA A 99 3.29 -7.69 8.09
CA ALA A 99 1.84 -7.60 8.03
C ALA A 99 1.38 -6.14 8.08
N LEU A 100 0.27 -5.82 7.38
CA LEU A 100 -0.26 -4.46 7.27
C LEU A 100 -0.75 -3.89 8.61
N GLU A 101 -1.60 -4.61 9.33
CA GLU A 101 -2.18 -4.08 10.58
C GLU A 101 -1.11 -3.77 11.65
N PRO A 102 -0.17 -4.68 11.98
CA PRO A 102 0.83 -4.39 13.00
C PRO A 102 1.83 -3.31 12.59
N VAL A 103 2.07 -3.12 11.29
CA VAL A 103 3.03 -2.11 10.81
C VAL A 103 2.40 -0.73 10.68
N ARG A 104 1.05 -0.62 10.66
CA ARG A 104 0.35 0.65 10.43
C ARG A 104 0.76 1.73 11.43
N SER A 105 0.68 1.44 12.73
CA SER A 105 1.06 2.39 13.78
C SER A 105 2.55 2.75 13.70
N LEU A 106 3.40 1.82 13.28
CA LEU A 106 4.83 2.08 13.05
C LEU A 106 5.05 3.04 11.88
N LEU A 107 4.32 2.87 10.77
CA LEU A 107 4.38 3.76 9.62
C LEU A 107 3.87 5.17 9.96
N LEU A 108 2.75 5.28 10.67
CA LEU A 108 2.21 6.57 11.14
C LEU A 108 3.16 7.27 12.12
N PHE A 109 3.77 6.51 13.04
CA PHE A 109 4.78 7.05 13.94
C PHE A 109 6.02 7.50 13.16
N ALA A 110 6.51 6.67 12.24
CA ALA A 110 7.66 6.96 11.41
C ALA A 110 7.46 8.23 10.57
N ASP A 111 6.26 8.44 10.03
CA ASP A 111 5.83 9.67 9.35
C ASP A 111 5.95 10.89 10.27
N ALA A 112 5.32 10.80 11.44
CA ALA A 112 5.20 11.92 12.36
C ALA A 112 6.54 12.34 12.99
N VAL A 113 7.50 11.43 13.11
CA VAL A 113 8.88 11.75 13.54
C VAL A 113 9.83 12.05 12.36
N GLY A 114 9.33 12.06 11.13
CA GLY A 114 10.10 12.34 9.92
C GLY A 114 11.21 11.32 9.69
N THR A 115 10.86 10.03 9.67
CA THR A 115 11.81 8.93 9.49
C THR A 115 12.41 8.95 8.09
N GLY A 116 13.72 8.72 7.97
CA GLY A 116 14.42 8.75 6.70
C GLY A 116 14.00 7.64 5.73
N ASP A 117 14.06 7.97 4.43
CA ASP A 117 13.58 7.13 3.33
C ASP A 117 14.16 5.70 3.33
N ALA A 118 15.43 5.55 3.69
CA ALA A 118 16.09 4.24 3.66
C ALA A 118 15.37 3.19 4.52
N LEU A 119 14.88 3.57 5.72
CA LEU A 119 14.14 2.67 6.59
C LEU A 119 12.71 2.44 6.05
N LEU A 120 12.06 3.50 5.57
CA LEU A 120 10.72 3.40 5.00
C LEU A 120 10.70 2.47 3.78
N GLN A 121 11.68 2.58 2.88
CA GLN A 121 11.82 1.68 1.74
C GLN A 121 12.08 0.24 2.17
N GLU A 122 12.86 0.01 3.24
CA GLU A 122 13.07 -1.34 3.78
C GLU A 122 11.75 -1.95 4.29
N LEU A 123 10.96 -1.20 5.04
CA LEU A 123 9.62 -1.61 5.48
C LEU A 123 8.69 -1.88 4.29
N GLY A 124 8.64 -0.96 3.32
CA GLY A 124 7.84 -1.10 2.11
C GLY A 124 8.21 -2.35 1.30
N ASN A 125 9.50 -2.64 1.16
CA ASN A 125 10.01 -3.84 0.48
C ASN A 125 9.66 -5.12 1.25
N ALA A 126 9.81 -5.13 2.58
CA ALA A 126 9.49 -6.29 3.41
C ALA A 126 8.00 -6.66 3.31
N LEU A 127 7.11 -5.66 3.35
CA LEU A 127 5.68 -5.84 3.15
C LEU A 127 5.36 -6.34 1.74
N ALA A 128 5.89 -5.67 0.71
CA ALA A 128 5.64 -6.03 -0.68
C ALA A 128 6.12 -7.44 -1.03
N SER A 129 7.24 -7.86 -0.43
CA SER A 129 7.83 -9.18 -0.65
C SER A 129 7.09 -10.31 0.06
N ASN A 130 6.18 -10.03 1.00
CA ASN A 130 5.40 -11.05 1.68
C ASN A 130 4.26 -11.55 0.76
N PRO A 131 4.30 -12.78 0.22
CA PRO A 131 3.23 -13.30 -0.64
C PRO A 131 1.91 -13.49 0.11
N GLY A 132 1.97 -13.71 1.43
CA GLY A 132 0.82 -13.86 2.31
C GLY A 132 0.26 -12.54 2.85
N LEU A 133 0.67 -11.39 2.31
CA LEU A 133 0.19 -10.09 2.78
C LEU A 133 -1.35 -9.99 2.60
N THR A 134 -2.05 -9.74 3.71
CA THR A 134 -3.51 -9.58 3.73
C THR A 134 -3.91 -8.14 4.04
N LEU A 135 -5.01 -7.71 3.42
CA LEU A 135 -5.73 -6.49 3.73
C LEU A 135 -6.90 -6.83 4.65
N LYS A 136 -6.92 -6.21 5.82
CA LYS A 136 -8.05 -6.28 6.74
C LYS A 136 -9.17 -5.36 6.24
N VAL A 137 -10.38 -5.87 6.16
CA VAL A 137 -11.57 -5.09 5.78
C VAL A 137 -12.66 -5.32 6.81
N VAL A 138 -13.19 -4.23 7.37
CA VAL A 138 -14.28 -4.30 8.34
C VAL A 138 -15.58 -3.89 7.66
N VAL A 139 -16.50 -4.84 7.54
CA VAL A 139 -17.81 -4.64 6.89
C VAL A 139 -18.87 -4.43 7.97
N GLY A 140 -19.54 -3.28 7.92
CA GLY A 140 -20.71 -2.99 8.74
C GLY A 140 -21.95 -3.62 8.13
N THR A 141 -22.58 -4.55 8.86
CA THR A 141 -23.85 -5.18 8.45
C THR A 141 -24.95 -4.85 9.46
N GLY A 142 -26.21 -4.98 9.07
CA GLY A 142 -27.37 -4.73 9.95
C GLY A 142 -27.40 -5.57 11.23
N GLY A 143 -26.58 -6.62 11.32
CA GLY A 143 -26.43 -7.48 12.52
C GLY A 143 -25.08 -7.37 13.24
N GLY A 144 -24.18 -6.47 12.83
CA GLY A 144 -22.87 -6.28 13.47
C GLY A 144 -21.72 -6.00 12.49
N ARG A 145 -20.49 -5.91 13.04
CA ARG A 145 -19.26 -5.75 12.25
C ARG A 145 -18.64 -7.13 11.98
N LYS A 146 -18.35 -7.44 10.71
CA LYS A 146 -17.58 -8.61 10.34
C LYS A 146 -16.23 -8.19 9.77
N GLU A 147 -15.20 -8.97 10.03
CA GLU A 147 -13.83 -8.73 9.56
C GLU A 147 -13.48 -9.73 8.46
N LEU A 148 -12.95 -9.22 7.36
CA LEU A 148 -12.42 -9.98 6.23
C LEU A 148 -10.91 -9.79 6.15
N GLN A 149 -10.20 -10.85 5.74
CA GLN A 149 -8.76 -10.81 5.51
C GLN A 149 -8.51 -11.21 4.05
N LEU A 150 -8.25 -10.21 3.21
CA LEU A 150 -8.11 -10.37 1.77
C LEU A 150 -6.63 -10.47 1.38
N ARG A 151 -6.20 -11.63 0.89
CA ARG A 151 -4.86 -11.79 0.30
C ARG A 151 -4.68 -10.89 -0.92
N LEU A 152 -3.58 -10.15 -0.95
CA LEU A 152 -3.30 -9.14 -1.98
C LEU A 152 -2.66 -9.70 -3.26
N GLN A 153 -2.06 -10.89 -3.19
CA GLN A 153 -1.28 -11.45 -4.29
C GLN A 153 -1.94 -12.70 -4.87
N ASP A 154 -1.93 -12.80 -6.21
CA ASP A 154 -2.35 -13.99 -6.96
C ASP A 154 -3.75 -14.51 -6.59
N THR A 155 -4.63 -13.60 -6.12
CA THR A 155 -5.97 -13.95 -5.63
C THR A 155 -7.01 -13.05 -6.27
N MET A 156 -8.10 -13.65 -6.74
CA MET A 156 -9.27 -12.95 -7.27
C MET A 156 -10.45 -13.15 -6.33
N TYR A 157 -11.25 -12.10 -6.16
CA TYR A 157 -12.46 -12.15 -5.36
C TYR A 157 -13.67 -11.76 -6.21
N SER A 158 -14.67 -12.63 -6.19
CA SER A 158 -15.87 -12.53 -7.01
C SER A 158 -17.10 -12.83 -6.17
N PHE A 159 -18.25 -12.29 -6.55
CA PHE A 159 -19.52 -12.65 -5.91
C PHE A 159 -20.25 -13.73 -6.71
N ASP A 160 -20.74 -14.75 -6.03
CA ASP A 160 -21.75 -15.64 -6.60
C ASP A 160 -23.08 -14.88 -6.76
N ASP A 161 -23.70 -14.97 -7.94
CA ASP A 161 -24.93 -14.25 -8.26
C ASP A 161 -26.15 -14.81 -7.51
N ASP A 162 -26.12 -16.10 -7.15
CA ASP A 162 -27.26 -16.76 -6.51
C ASP A 162 -27.37 -16.50 -5.00
N ASN A 163 -26.23 -16.27 -4.33
CA ASN A 163 -26.17 -16.30 -2.86
C ASN A 163 -25.45 -15.10 -2.22
N ASP A 164 -25.06 -14.08 -2.99
CA ASP A 164 -24.32 -12.92 -2.48
C ASP A 164 -23.05 -13.34 -1.71
N THR A 165 -22.48 -14.47 -2.13
CA THR A 165 -21.37 -15.15 -1.46
C THR A 165 -20.08 -14.65 -2.09
N LEU A 166 -19.16 -14.16 -1.26
CA LEU A 166 -17.84 -13.77 -1.73
C LEU A 166 -16.99 -15.03 -1.89
N ILE A 167 -16.58 -15.29 -3.12
CA ILE A 167 -15.70 -16.39 -3.52
C ILE A 167 -14.28 -15.83 -3.69
N MET A 168 -13.31 -16.63 -3.29
CA MET A 168 -11.90 -16.41 -3.53
C MET A 168 -11.38 -17.48 -4.49
N ASP A 169 -10.85 -17.05 -5.62
CA ASP A 169 -10.19 -17.91 -6.61
C ASP A 169 -8.68 -17.71 -6.52
N ASP A 170 -7.95 -18.78 -6.19
CA ASP A 170 -6.49 -18.81 -6.25
C ASP A 170 -6.03 -19.19 -7.67
N THR A 171 -4.83 -18.79 -8.05
CA THR A 171 -4.13 -19.21 -9.28
C THR A 171 -3.99 -20.73 -9.45
N ALA A 172 -4.15 -21.51 -8.38
CA ALA A 172 -4.21 -22.97 -8.43
C ALA A 172 -5.54 -23.53 -8.98
N GLY A 173 -6.54 -22.68 -9.21
CA GLY A 173 -7.89 -23.09 -9.63
C GLY A 173 -8.79 -23.53 -8.48
N ASP A 174 -8.36 -23.36 -7.23
CA ASP A 174 -9.17 -23.60 -6.04
C ASP A 174 -10.06 -22.38 -5.76
N SER A 175 -11.38 -22.60 -5.75
CA SER A 175 -12.38 -21.61 -5.31
C SER A 175 -12.80 -21.89 -3.87
N ARG A 176 -12.89 -20.85 -3.03
CA ARG A 176 -13.32 -20.98 -1.63
C ARG A 176 -14.29 -19.87 -1.22
N ASN A 177 -15.32 -20.21 -0.47
CA ASN A 177 -16.22 -19.23 0.13
C ASN A 177 -15.50 -18.46 1.23
N VAL A 178 -15.42 -17.15 1.09
CA VAL A 178 -14.84 -16.22 2.07
C VAL A 178 -15.91 -15.76 3.04
N CYS A 179 -17.08 -15.40 2.52
CA CYS A 179 -18.20 -15.00 3.36
C CYS A 179 -19.55 -15.09 2.66
N GLU A 180 -20.59 -15.29 3.47
CA GLU A 180 -21.99 -15.36 3.04
C GLU A 180 -22.82 -14.27 3.72
N GLY A 181 -23.78 -13.70 2.98
CA GLY A 181 -24.81 -12.79 3.51
C GLY A 181 -24.29 -11.43 4.01
N MET A 182 -23.17 -10.92 3.49
CA MET A 182 -22.64 -9.59 3.88
C MET A 182 -23.17 -8.43 3.01
N GLY A 183 -23.95 -8.72 1.97
CA GLY A 183 -24.45 -7.74 1.01
C GLY A 183 -23.34 -7.17 0.11
N ARG A 184 -23.43 -7.43 -1.20
CA ARG A 184 -22.41 -7.05 -2.20
C ARG A 184 -21.93 -5.60 -2.07
N ALA A 185 -22.85 -4.64 -1.99
CA ALA A 185 -22.52 -3.22 -1.92
C ALA A 185 -21.76 -2.81 -0.64
N ALA A 186 -22.08 -3.40 0.52
CA ALA A 186 -21.42 -3.09 1.77
C ALA A 186 -19.96 -3.58 1.78
N VAL A 187 -19.74 -4.79 1.25
CA VAL A 187 -18.39 -5.34 1.06
C VAL A 187 -17.60 -4.49 0.06
N GLN A 188 -18.17 -4.20 -1.13
CA GLN A 188 -17.49 -3.40 -2.15
C GLN A 188 -17.04 -2.03 -1.63
N SER A 189 -17.92 -1.33 -0.91
CA SER A 189 -17.61 -0.05 -0.29
C SER A 189 -16.50 -0.17 0.77
N ALA A 190 -16.58 -1.17 1.66
CA ALA A 190 -15.60 -1.37 2.71
C ALA A 190 -14.20 -1.73 2.14
N VAL A 191 -14.16 -2.56 1.09
CA VAL A 191 -12.90 -2.94 0.42
C VAL A 191 -12.29 -1.74 -0.28
N ALA A 192 -13.11 -0.94 -0.98
CA ALA A 192 -12.64 0.26 -1.64
C ALA A 192 -12.08 1.29 -0.65
N ALA A 193 -12.75 1.50 0.48
CA ALA A 193 -12.28 2.38 1.55
C ALA A 193 -10.96 1.91 2.16
N ALA A 194 -10.82 0.62 2.48
CA ALA A 194 -9.60 0.05 3.03
C ALA A 194 -8.41 0.17 2.05
N LEU A 195 -8.65 -0.03 0.75
CA LEU A 195 -7.61 0.17 -0.27
C LEU A 195 -7.22 1.63 -0.45
N GLU A 196 -8.21 2.54 -0.50
CA GLU A 196 -7.97 3.99 -0.59
C GLU A 196 -7.07 4.46 0.56
N GLU A 197 -7.38 4.03 1.77
CA GLU A 197 -6.67 4.41 2.99
C GLU A 197 -5.22 3.91 2.98
N TRP A 198 -5.00 2.64 2.63
CA TRP A 198 -3.66 2.07 2.52
C TRP A 198 -2.86 2.67 1.36
N LEU A 199 -3.49 2.96 0.22
CA LEU A 199 -2.85 3.66 -0.89
C LEU A 199 -2.47 5.10 -0.53
N ALA A 200 -3.33 5.80 0.22
CA ALA A 200 -3.06 7.16 0.67
C ALA A 200 -1.88 7.18 1.65
N LEU A 201 -1.87 6.29 2.65
CA LEU A 201 -0.78 6.18 3.62
C LEU A 201 0.54 5.77 2.96
N SER A 202 0.52 4.71 2.16
CA SER A 202 1.73 4.20 1.50
C SER A 202 2.26 5.18 0.45
N GLY A 203 1.38 5.91 -0.25
CA GLY A 203 1.76 6.99 -1.15
C GLY A 203 2.40 8.17 -0.42
N ARG A 204 1.77 8.67 0.66
CA ARG A 204 2.32 9.74 1.50
C ARG A 204 3.75 9.45 1.96
N LEU A 205 3.99 8.21 2.36
CA LEU A 205 5.29 7.70 2.82
C LEU A 205 6.24 7.25 1.69
N GLN A 206 5.86 7.45 0.43
CA GLN A 206 6.63 7.06 -0.75
C GLN A 206 7.02 5.57 -0.77
N LEU A 207 6.19 4.68 -0.21
CA LEU A 207 6.42 3.23 -0.16
C LEU A 207 6.12 2.56 -1.51
N VAL A 208 6.88 2.93 -2.54
CA VAL A 208 6.66 2.53 -3.94
C VAL A 208 6.39 1.02 -4.11
N PRO A 209 7.15 0.10 -3.49
CA PRO A 209 6.90 -1.35 -3.63
C PRO A 209 5.52 -1.77 -3.11
N LEU A 210 5.08 -1.20 -1.98
CA LEU A 210 3.78 -1.50 -1.39
C LEU A 210 2.66 -0.89 -2.23
N VAL A 211 2.82 0.35 -2.70
CA VAL A 211 1.86 1.00 -3.59
C VAL A 211 1.66 0.17 -4.85
N ARG A 212 2.74 -0.34 -5.49
CA ARG A 212 2.64 -1.24 -6.66
C ARG A 212 1.83 -2.49 -6.33
N LYS A 213 2.06 -3.11 -5.17
CA LYS A 213 1.34 -4.32 -4.76
C LYS A 213 -0.15 -4.06 -4.56
N LEU A 214 -0.50 -2.99 -3.84
CA LEU A 214 -1.90 -2.58 -3.62
C LEU A 214 -2.59 -2.22 -4.94
N MET A 215 -1.91 -1.47 -5.81
CA MET A 215 -2.43 -1.13 -7.14
C MET A 215 -2.60 -2.36 -8.04
N SER A 216 -1.68 -3.32 -8.01
CA SER A 216 -1.81 -4.58 -8.74
C SER A 216 -3.02 -5.38 -8.27
N PHE A 217 -3.25 -5.43 -6.95
CA PHE A 217 -4.44 -6.04 -6.38
C PHE A 217 -5.72 -5.33 -6.87
N ALA A 218 -5.79 -4.00 -6.74
CA ALA A 218 -6.93 -3.21 -7.20
C ALA A 218 -7.22 -3.43 -8.69
N LYS A 219 -6.18 -3.37 -9.54
CA LYS A 219 -6.31 -3.66 -10.99
C LYS A 219 -6.85 -5.06 -11.25
N THR A 220 -6.38 -6.07 -10.53
CA THR A 220 -6.85 -7.46 -10.68
C THR A 220 -8.33 -7.59 -10.35
N GLN A 221 -8.80 -6.91 -9.30
CA GLN A 221 -10.22 -6.91 -8.94
C GLN A 221 -11.07 -6.10 -9.94
N MET A 222 -10.52 -5.01 -10.52
CA MET A 222 -11.21 -4.18 -11.52
C MET A 222 -11.35 -4.85 -12.89
N THR A 223 -10.49 -5.81 -13.25
CA THR A 223 -10.56 -6.50 -14.54
C THR A 223 -11.73 -7.46 -14.66
N TYR A 224 -12.41 -7.78 -13.56
CA TYR A 224 -13.57 -8.68 -13.54
C TYR A 224 -14.87 -7.89 -13.69
N TRP A 225 -15.90 -8.50 -14.28
CA TRP A 225 -17.17 -7.87 -14.67
C TRP A 225 -17.72 -7.00 -13.53
N ALA A 226 -18.20 -5.78 -13.87
CA ALA A 226 -18.50 -4.73 -12.89
C ALA A 226 -19.47 -5.17 -11.78
N ASP A 227 -20.38 -6.11 -12.08
CA ASP A 227 -21.33 -6.60 -11.09
C ASP A 227 -20.76 -7.70 -10.20
N VAL A 228 -19.78 -8.48 -10.70
CA VAL A 228 -19.25 -9.65 -9.99
C VAL A 228 -18.00 -9.32 -9.17
N SER A 229 -17.30 -8.23 -9.51
CA SER A 229 -16.08 -7.80 -8.82
C SER A 229 -16.30 -7.39 -7.36
N ILE A 230 -15.33 -7.67 -6.49
CA ILE A 230 -15.28 -7.16 -5.11
C ILE A 230 -15.10 -5.63 -5.04
N LEU A 231 -14.75 -4.94 -6.13
CA LEU A 231 -14.72 -3.48 -6.18
C LEU A 231 -15.92 -2.90 -6.93
N GLY A 232 -16.34 -3.54 -8.01
CA GLY A 232 -17.48 -3.15 -8.84
C GLY A 232 -17.61 -1.62 -9.02
N PRO A 233 -18.77 -1.01 -8.71
CA PRO A 233 -18.97 0.43 -8.84
C PRO A 233 -18.16 1.28 -7.84
N ALA A 234 -17.69 0.69 -6.73
CA ALA A 234 -16.87 1.38 -5.73
C ALA A 234 -15.40 1.53 -6.18
N ALA A 235 -14.99 0.96 -7.30
CA ALA A 235 -13.62 1.05 -7.81
C ALA A 235 -13.12 2.50 -7.98
N ALA A 236 -14.01 3.45 -8.31
CA ALA A 236 -13.66 4.86 -8.41
C ALA A 236 -13.21 5.47 -7.07
N GLN A 237 -13.64 4.91 -5.93
CA GLN A 237 -13.26 5.39 -4.60
C GLN A 237 -11.80 5.02 -4.25
N VAL A 238 -11.28 3.92 -4.81
CA VAL A 238 -9.89 3.47 -4.58
C VAL A 238 -8.88 4.49 -5.10
N LEU A 239 -9.18 5.13 -6.24
CA LEU A 239 -8.37 6.18 -6.84
C LEU A 239 -8.95 7.57 -6.55
N SER A 240 -9.21 7.83 -5.27
CA SER A 240 -9.71 9.12 -4.81
C SER A 240 -8.74 10.26 -5.16
N PRO A 241 -9.21 11.53 -5.22
CA PRO A 241 -8.32 12.68 -5.39
C PRO A 241 -7.24 12.79 -4.30
N ARG A 242 -7.48 12.24 -3.11
CA ARG A 242 -6.49 12.15 -2.03
C ARG A 242 -5.37 11.19 -2.42
N VAL A 243 -5.71 9.98 -2.85
CA VAL A 243 -4.73 8.99 -3.31
C VAL A 243 -3.91 9.53 -4.47
N LEU A 244 -4.56 10.07 -5.51
CA LEU A 244 -3.86 10.57 -6.70
C LEU A 244 -2.83 11.67 -6.40
N LYS A 245 -3.08 12.52 -5.39
CA LYS A 245 -2.14 13.55 -4.95
C LYS A 245 -0.93 13.00 -4.18
N LEU A 246 -1.09 11.83 -3.56
CA LEU A 246 -0.09 11.22 -2.70
C LEU A 246 0.68 10.10 -3.41
N LEU A 247 0.22 9.63 -4.57
CA LEU A 247 0.89 8.56 -5.30
C LEU A 247 2.32 8.99 -5.72
N PRO A 248 3.32 8.09 -5.61
CA PRO A 248 4.64 8.35 -6.13
C PRO A 248 4.59 8.64 -7.64
N PRO A 249 5.39 9.60 -8.16
CA PRO A 249 5.38 9.98 -9.56
C PRO A 249 5.56 8.79 -10.51
N GLU A 250 6.41 7.83 -10.15
CA GLU A 250 6.68 6.62 -10.92
C GLU A 250 5.41 5.80 -11.15
N ILE A 251 4.55 5.71 -10.14
CA ILE A 251 3.28 4.97 -10.21
C ILE A 251 2.28 5.71 -11.09
N LEU A 252 2.26 7.04 -11.04
CA LEU A 252 1.43 7.86 -11.91
C LEU A 252 1.86 7.67 -13.38
N TYR A 253 3.16 7.71 -13.67
CA TYR A 253 3.67 7.43 -15.01
C TYR A 253 3.36 6.01 -15.47
N GLU A 254 3.49 5.00 -14.61
CA GLU A 254 3.09 3.62 -14.92
C GLU A 254 1.60 3.50 -15.22
N ALA A 255 0.74 4.17 -14.45
CA ALA A 255 -0.71 4.17 -14.67
C ALA A 255 -1.08 4.86 -15.99
N VAL A 256 -0.42 5.96 -16.30
CA VAL A 256 -0.54 6.70 -17.56
C VAL A 256 -0.10 5.85 -18.73
N ALA A 257 1.12 5.30 -18.69
CA ALA A 257 1.65 4.44 -19.73
C ALA A 257 0.73 3.22 -19.94
N TRP A 258 0.27 2.59 -18.86
CA TRP A 258 -0.71 1.51 -18.95
C TRP A 258 -1.98 1.94 -19.67
N ARG A 259 -2.52 3.12 -19.35
CA ARG A 259 -3.73 3.66 -20.01
C ARG A 259 -3.51 3.99 -21.48
N PHE A 260 -2.34 4.52 -21.85
CA PHE A 260 -1.98 4.83 -23.24
C PHE A 260 -1.68 3.57 -24.07
N LEU A 261 -1.24 2.48 -23.44
CA LEU A 261 -1.00 1.19 -24.08
C LEU A 261 -2.28 0.34 -24.22
N GLN A 262 -3.39 0.73 -23.58
CA GLN A 262 -4.67 0.11 -23.85
C GLN A 262 -5.24 0.68 -25.17
N PRO A 263 -5.62 -0.19 -26.14
CA PRO A 263 -6.32 0.27 -27.33
C PRO A 263 -7.60 1.00 -26.91
N GLU A 264 -7.93 2.10 -27.59
CA GLU A 264 -9.19 2.77 -27.37
C GLU A 264 -10.35 1.80 -27.62
N ILE A 265 -11.40 1.87 -26.79
CA ILE A 265 -12.64 1.10 -26.99
C ILE A 265 -13.20 1.32 -28.41
N SER A 266 -12.95 2.51 -28.98
CA SER A 266 -13.34 2.91 -30.33
C SER A 266 -12.59 2.19 -31.47
N ASP A 267 -11.40 1.63 -31.21
CA ASP A 267 -10.59 0.93 -32.21
C ASP A 267 -10.88 -0.58 -32.27
N MET A 268 -11.72 -1.10 -31.37
CA MET A 268 -12.25 -2.46 -31.45
C MET A 268 -13.57 -2.45 -32.21
N VAL A 269 -13.48 -2.28 -33.54
CA VAL A 269 -14.61 -2.55 -34.44
C VAL A 269 -14.88 -4.05 -34.41
N LEU A 270 -15.92 -4.45 -33.66
CA LEU A 270 -16.58 -5.73 -33.90
C LEU A 270 -17.25 -5.64 -35.28
N ASP A 271 -16.84 -6.50 -36.20
CA ASP A 271 -17.46 -6.59 -37.51
C ASP A 271 -18.95 -6.98 -37.35
N PRO A 272 -19.90 -6.06 -37.61
CA PRO A 272 -21.30 -6.26 -37.28
C PRO A 272 -21.96 -7.38 -38.11
N GLU A 273 -21.35 -7.78 -39.23
CA GLU A 273 -21.91 -8.78 -40.14
C GLU A 273 -21.88 -10.20 -39.55
N HIS A 274 -21.17 -10.43 -38.44
CA HIS A 274 -21.10 -11.74 -37.76
C HIS A 274 -21.85 -11.79 -36.40
N LEU A 275 -22.45 -10.69 -35.96
CA LEU A 275 -23.10 -10.57 -34.65
C LEU A 275 -24.55 -11.10 -34.55
N PRO A 276 -25.40 -11.09 -35.60
CA PRO A 276 -26.79 -11.54 -35.46
C PRO A 276 -26.96 -13.06 -35.23
N ALA A 277 -25.92 -13.86 -35.50
CA ALA A 277 -25.97 -15.31 -35.28
C ALA A 277 -25.58 -15.72 -33.84
N LEU A 278 -24.96 -14.83 -33.06
CA LEU A 278 -24.37 -15.13 -31.74
C LEU A 278 -25.30 -14.81 -30.55
N ILE A 279 -26.43 -14.15 -30.78
CA ILE A 279 -27.40 -13.78 -29.73
C ILE A 279 -28.68 -14.62 -29.84
N ALA A 280 -28.80 -15.47 -30.87
CA ALA A 280 -30.04 -16.17 -31.20
C ALA A 280 -30.11 -17.64 -30.74
N GLU A 281 -29.06 -18.24 -30.19
CA GLU A 281 -29.14 -19.61 -29.66
C GLU A 281 -28.64 -19.68 -28.22
N GLU A 282 -29.56 -20.09 -27.34
CA GLU A 282 -29.30 -20.66 -26.02
C GLU A 282 -28.14 -21.67 -26.09
N THR A 283 -26.92 -21.24 -25.77
CA THR A 283 -25.76 -22.14 -25.59
C THR A 283 -24.88 -21.55 -24.48
N SER A 284 -25.07 -21.98 -23.23
CA SER A 284 -24.26 -23.03 -22.58
C SER A 284 -22.82 -23.14 -23.10
N ASP A 285 -21.88 -22.91 -22.18
CA ASP A 285 -20.43 -23.11 -22.27
C ASP A 285 -19.60 -22.00 -22.96
N VAL A 286 -19.44 -20.89 -22.22
CA VAL A 286 -18.30 -19.98 -22.34
C VAL A 286 -17.27 -20.40 -21.30
N SER A 287 -16.11 -20.94 -21.71
CA SER A 287 -15.00 -21.24 -20.80
C SER A 287 -14.01 -20.08 -20.77
N LEU A 288 -13.79 -19.49 -19.59
CA LEU A 288 -12.77 -18.47 -19.41
C LEU A 288 -11.38 -19.10 -19.34
N VAL A 289 -10.48 -18.66 -20.21
CA VAL A 289 -9.07 -19.06 -20.19
C VAL A 289 -8.21 -17.81 -20.02
N ARG A 290 -7.45 -17.74 -18.93
CA ARG A 290 -6.47 -16.69 -18.71
C ARG A 290 -5.32 -16.91 -19.70
N SER A 291 -5.05 -15.91 -20.55
CA SER A 291 -3.86 -15.96 -21.42
C SER A 291 -2.59 -16.14 -20.58
N SER A 292 -1.64 -16.94 -21.10
CA SER A 292 -0.32 -17.17 -20.49
C SER A 292 0.44 -15.87 -20.18
N ASP A 293 0.08 -14.78 -20.84
CA ASP A 293 0.75 -13.48 -20.72
C ASP A 293 0.17 -12.57 -19.62
N LYS A 294 -0.76 -13.05 -18.78
CA LYS A 294 -1.33 -12.38 -17.58
C LYS A 294 -1.91 -10.97 -17.78
N THR A 295 -1.96 -10.44 -19.00
CA THR A 295 -2.29 -9.03 -19.32
C THR A 295 -3.64 -8.87 -20.01
N ARG A 296 -4.34 -9.97 -20.34
CA ARG A 296 -5.61 -9.94 -21.07
C ARG A 296 -6.60 -10.95 -20.50
N ASN A 297 -7.85 -10.52 -20.37
CA ASN A 297 -8.97 -11.43 -20.21
C ASN A 297 -9.38 -11.93 -21.60
N ILE A 298 -9.41 -13.25 -21.78
CA ILE A 298 -9.92 -13.91 -22.98
C ILE A 298 -11.15 -14.70 -22.55
N ALA A 299 -12.30 -14.39 -23.13
CA ALA A 299 -13.43 -15.32 -23.13
C ALA A 299 -13.31 -16.18 -24.38
N GLN A 300 -13.18 -17.50 -24.21
CA GLN A 300 -13.11 -18.43 -25.32
C GLN A 300 -14.52 -18.98 -25.54
N LEU A 301 -15.09 -18.67 -26.71
CA LEU A 301 -16.41 -19.13 -27.11
C LEU A 301 -16.30 -20.57 -27.60
N SER A 302 -17.30 -21.40 -27.30
CA SER A 302 -17.42 -22.79 -27.75
C SER A 302 -17.32 -22.98 -29.27
N ALA A 303 -17.61 -21.92 -30.04
CA ALA A 303 -17.45 -21.87 -31.50
C ALA A 303 -16.01 -21.58 -31.99
N GLY A 304 -15.01 -21.53 -31.09
CA GLY A 304 -13.60 -21.32 -31.43
C GLY A 304 -13.17 -19.85 -31.57
N GLY A 305 -14.03 -18.90 -31.18
CA GLY A 305 -13.72 -17.47 -31.18
C GLY A 305 -13.10 -17.00 -29.86
N ASN A 306 -12.11 -16.12 -29.92
CA ASN A 306 -11.53 -15.45 -28.75
C ASN A 306 -12.10 -14.04 -28.65
N LEU A 307 -12.79 -13.74 -27.55
CA LEU A 307 -13.29 -12.41 -27.23
C LEU A 307 -12.30 -11.72 -26.27
N TYR A 308 -11.75 -10.58 -26.71
CA TYR A 308 -10.90 -9.74 -25.87
C TYR A 308 -11.76 -8.62 -25.28
N LEU A 309 -11.83 -8.53 -23.95
CA LEU A 309 -12.60 -7.49 -23.27
C LEU A 309 -11.64 -6.51 -22.59
N ASN A 310 -11.61 -5.27 -23.09
CA ASN A 310 -10.95 -4.16 -22.42
C ASN A 310 -12.02 -3.24 -21.83
N PHE A 311 -12.00 -3.08 -20.51
CA PHE A 311 -12.94 -2.24 -19.80
C PHE A 311 -12.31 -0.91 -19.41
N SER A 312 -13.03 0.19 -19.67
CA SER A 312 -12.77 1.47 -19.03
C SER A 312 -13.90 1.81 -18.08
N PHE A 313 -13.59 2.03 -16.80
CA PHE A 313 -14.61 2.45 -15.85
C PHE A 313 -14.09 3.55 -14.91
N GLY A 314 -14.87 4.63 -14.82
CA GLY A 314 -15.10 5.45 -13.64
C GLY A 314 -14.00 6.35 -13.08
N GLY A 315 -12.75 6.21 -13.54
CA GLY A 315 -11.67 7.15 -13.20
C GLY A 315 -11.73 8.45 -14.02
N PRO A 316 -10.87 9.44 -13.72
CA PRO A 316 -10.77 10.64 -14.52
C PRO A 316 -10.60 10.26 -16.00
N GLY A 317 -11.36 10.93 -16.88
CA GLY A 317 -11.28 10.69 -18.32
C GLY A 317 -9.84 10.86 -18.82
N ARG A 318 -9.50 10.34 -20.01
CA ARG A 318 -8.13 10.44 -20.57
C ARG A 318 -7.58 11.87 -20.48
N LYS A 319 -8.44 12.85 -20.73
CA LYS A 319 -8.14 14.28 -20.63
C LYS A 319 -7.91 14.76 -19.19
N GLU A 320 -8.75 14.35 -18.24
CA GLU A 320 -8.64 14.72 -16.83
C GLU A 320 -7.43 14.08 -16.16
N LEU A 321 -7.11 12.83 -16.53
CA LEU A 321 -5.91 12.12 -16.08
C LEU A 321 -4.65 12.73 -16.69
N GLN A 322 -4.71 13.18 -17.94
CA GLN A 322 -3.65 13.97 -18.58
C GLN A 322 -3.45 15.33 -17.90
N GLU A 323 -4.51 16.06 -17.59
CA GLU A 323 -4.45 17.34 -16.86
C GLU A 323 -3.90 17.18 -15.43
N LEU A 324 -4.28 16.11 -14.73
CA LEU A 324 -3.74 15.75 -13.41
C LEU A 324 -2.24 15.46 -13.48
N VAL A 325 -1.81 14.71 -14.50
CA VAL A 325 -0.40 14.34 -14.70
C VAL A 325 0.42 15.53 -15.13
N GLU A 326 -0.08 16.35 -16.05
CA GLU A 326 0.54 17.63 -16.43
C GLU A 326 0.69 18.54 -15.20
N GLY A 327 -0.31 18.60 -14.33
CA GLY A 327 -0.25 19.35 -13.07
C GLY A 327 0.77 18.80 -12.07
N VAL A 328 0.93 17.48 -11.98
CA VAL A 328 1.94 16.84 -11.11
C VAL A 328 3.35 16.99 -11.68
N VAL A 329 3.52 16.80 -12.99
CA VAL A 329 4.80 17.00 -13.72
C VAL A 329 5.25 18.45 -13.63
N GLN A 330 4.32 19.39 -13.74
CA GLN A 330 4.62 20.82 -13.61
C GLN A 330 5.10 21.16 -12.20
N ARG A 331 4.46 20.62 -11.15
CA ARG A 331 4.95 20.79 -9.78
C ARG A 331 6.29 20.12 -9.53
N ALA A 332 6.50 18.91 -10.04
CA ALA A 332 7.78 18.22 -9.92
C ALA A 332 8.92 19.02 -10.60
N ARG A 333 8.63 19.67 -11.74
CA ARG A 333 9.57 20.59 -12.39
C ARG A 333 9.81 21.86 -11.58
N GLU A 334 8.77 22.43 -10.99
CA GLU A 334 8.89 23.61 -10.12
C GLU A 334 9.69 23.31 -8.85
N ASP A 335 9.53 22.10 -8.27
CA ASP A 335 10.30 21.64 -7.11
C ASP A 335 11.77 21.34 -7.45
N ASP A 336 12.04 20.78 -8.64
CA ASP A 336 13.41 20.60 -9.17
C ASP A 336 14.08 21.95 -9.51
N GLU A 337 13.33 22.93 -10.02
CA GLU A 337 13.81 24.30 -10.26
C GLU A 337 14.01 25.10 -8.95
N ALA A 338 13.30 24.73 -7.88
CA ALA A 338 13.41 25.34 -6.56
C ALA A 338 14.63 24.88 -5.73
N GLY A 339 15.47 23.94 -6.22
CA GLY A 339 16.73 23.56 -5.57
C GLY A 339 17.93 23.55 -6.52
N PRO A 340 19.00 24.36 -6.30
CA PRO A 340 19.67 24.51 -5.00
C PRO A 340 19.86 25.97 -4.52
N ALA A 341 18.91 26.88 -4.77
CA ALA A 341 19.06 28.28 -4.36
C ALA A 341 18.47 28.62 -2.96
N GLN A 342 17.71 27.73 -2.32
CA GLN A 342 17.04 28.02 -1.03
C GLN A 342 17.45 27.13 0.16
N ARG A 343 18.54 26.35 0.06
CA ARG A 343 19.15 25.65 1.22
C ARG A 343 20.31 26.42 1.86
N GLN A 344 20.28 27.75 1.80
CA GLN A 344 21.04 28.65 2.65
C GLN A 344 20.11 29.77 3.12
N GLY A 345 19.50 29.56 4.28
CA GLY A 345 18.64 30.50 4.98
C GLY A 345 18.43 30.01 6.39
#